data_AF-A0A452YE41-F1
#
_entry.id   AF-A0A452YE41-F1
#
_cell.length_a   1.000
_cell.length_b   1.000
_cell.length_c   1.000
_cell.angle_alpha   90.00
_cell.angle_beta   90.00
_cell.angle_gamma   90.00
#
_symmetry.space_group_name_H-M   'P 1'
#
loop_
_entity.id
_entity.type
_entity.pdbx_description
1 polymer ?
#
loop_
_entity_poly.entity_id
_entity_poly.type
_entity_poly.pdbx_seq_one_letter_code
_entity_poly.pdbx_strand_id
1 'polypeptide(L)'
;YILKDATMNAMNDELPRIQEQVYYGHIQSHTDVLEKFLSESSYKRYNPSITGKSTEKKRFVSLFASYHQEDSVLHDISYLHSHGTRDDAKPVTHLLAVDLSSVTGTKLLHEAIRYLMDGSNRARVGLLLYACSDSVSTILLMKDIIDRT
;
A
#
# COMPACT_ATOMS: atom_id res chain seq x y z
N TYR A 1 -10.81 -23.56 19.78
CA TYR A 1 -12.22 -23.17 19.65
C TYR A 1 -12.36 -21.90 18.83
N ILE A 2 -11.81 -20.75 19.27
CA ILE A 2 -11.88 -19.44 18.55
C ILE A 2 -11.59 -19.52 17.03
N LEU A 3 -10.53 -20.20 16.60
CA LEU A 3 -10.21 -20.30 15.16
C LEU A 3 -11.25 -21.10 14.36
N LYS A 4 -11.80 -22.16 14.96
CA LYS A 4 -12.83 -23.00 14.34
C LYS A 4 -14.12 -22.20 14.19
N ASP A 5 -14.50 -21.47 15.23
CA ASP A 5 -15.70 -20.63 15.22
C ASP A 5 -15.56 -19.46 14.23
N ALA A 6 -14.38 -18.84 14.15
CA ALA A 6 -14.09 -17.80 13.15
C ALA A 6 -14.14 -18.35 11.71
N THR A 7 -13.67 -19.58 11.49
CA THR A 7 -13.74 -20.24 10.17
C THR A 7 -15.18 -20.57 9.81
N MET A 8 -15.96 -21.11 10.76
CA MET A 8 -17.37 -21.42 10.55
C MET A 8 -18.20 -20.15 10.26
N ASN A 9 -17.93 -19.05 10.94
CA ASN A 9 -18.57 -17.77 10.67
C ASN A 9 -18.21 -17.24 9.28
N ALA A 10 -16.92 -17.27 8.90
CA ALA A 10 -16.50 -16.85 7.56
C ALA A 10 -17.13 -17.72 6.46
N MET A 11 -17.29 -19.03 6.69
CA MET A 11 -18.01 -19.91 5.77
C MET A 11 -19.48 -19.52 5.65
N ASN A 12 -20.14 -19.23 6.77
CA ASN A 12 -21.54 -18.79 6.77
C ASN A 12 -21.74 -17.44 6.05
N ASP A 13 -20.76 -16.54 6.11
CA ASP A 13 -20.81 -15.25 5.41
C ASP A 13 -20.62 -15.40 3.89
N GLU A 14 -19.77 -16.33 3.44
CA GLU A 14 -19.53 -16.56 2.00
C GLU A 14 -20.62 -17.42 1.33
N LEU A 15 -21.35 -18.24 2.08
CA LEU A 15 -22.41 -19.12 1.54
C LEU A 15 -23.49 -18.35 0.76
N PRO A 16 -24.10 -17.26 1.28
CA PRO A 16 -25.05 -16.44 0.53
C PRO A 16 -24.47 -15.89 -0.78
N ARG A 17 -23.20 -15.48 -0.76
CA ARG A 17 -22.51 -14.95 -1.94
C ARG A 17 -22.32 -16.01 -3.03
N ILE A 18 -22.02 -17.25 -2.65
CA ILE A 18 -21.98 -18.39 -3.59
C ILE A 18 -23.37 -18.65 -4.18
N GLN A 19 -24.42 -18.66 -3.34
CA GLN A 19 -25.79 -18.88 -3.80
C GLN A 19 -26.24 -17.81 -4.80
N GLU A 20 -25.90 -16.55 -4.56
CA GLU A 20 -26.17 -15.43 -5.47
C GLU A 20 -25.48 -15.63 -6.83
N GLN A 21 -24.21 -16.03 -6.83
CA GLN A 21 -23.45 -16.30 -8.05
C GLN A 21 -24.02 -17.49 -8.86
N VAL A 22 -24.60 -18.49 -8.20
CA VAL A 22 -25.34 -19.57 -8.88
C VAL A 22 -26.65 -19.04 -9.45
N TYR A 23 -27.41 -18.25 -8.68
CA TYR A 23 -28.72 -17.72 -9.08
C TYR A 23 -28.63 -16.87 -10.35
N TYR A 24 -27.63 -15.98 -10.44
CA TYR A 24 -27.40 -15.16 -11.63
C TYR A 24 -26.66 -15.88 -12.77
N GLY A 25 -26.45 -17.20 -12.66
CA GLY A 25 -25.85 -18.02 -13.71
C GLY A 25 -24.36 -17.81 -13.92
N HIS A 26 -23.68 -17.14 -12.98
CA HIS A 26 -22.23 -16.95 -13.03
C HIS A 26 -21.47 -18.22 -12.62
N ILE A 27 -22.09 -19.16 -11.91
CA ILE A 27 -21.55 -20.50 -11.61
C ILE A 27 -22.39 -21.51 -12.37
N GLN A 28 -21.73 -22.32 -13.19
CA GLN A 28 -22.36 -23.37 -13.99
C GLN A 28 -21.82 -24.74 -13.58
N SER A 29 -22.40 -25.82 -14.11
CA SER A 29 -22.03 -27.20 -13.78
C SER A 29 -20.56 -27.55 -14.03
N HIS A 30 -19.92 -26.87 -14.97
CA HIS A 30 -18.52 -27.08 -15.34
C HIS A 30 -17.57 -26.03 -14.75
N THR A 31 -18.06 -25.15 -13.90
CA THR A 31 -17.25 -24.10 -13.27
C THR A 31 -16.58 -24.64 -12.01
N ASP A 32 -15.26 -24.55 -11.92
CA ASP A 32 -14.56 -24.73 -10.65
C ASP A 32 -14.85 -23.52 -9.75
N VAL A 33 -15.69 -23.76 -8.73
CA VAL A 33 -16.13 -22.73 -7.78
C VAL A 33 -14.94 -22.15 -7.01
N LEU A 34 -13.98 -22.99 -6.61
CA LEU A 34 -12.84 -22.53 -5.82
C LEU A 34 -11.92 -21.64 -6.67
N GLU A 35 -11.58 -22.09 -7.88
CA GLU A 35 -10.73 -21.35 -8.79
C GLU A 35 -11.35 -19.98 -9.13
N LYS A 36 -12.65 -19.96 -9.43
CA LYS A 36 -13.37 -18.74 -9.75
C LYS A 36 -13.27 -17.71 -8.61
N PHE A 37 -13.60 -18.10 -7.38
CA PHE A 37 -13.54 -17.18 -6.23
C PHE A 37 -12.12 -16.72 -5.91
N LEU A 38 -11.14 -17.59 -6.05
CA LEU A 38 -9.72 -17.22 -5.90
C LEU A 38 -9.31 -16.20 -6.96
N SER A 39 -9.74 -16.37 -8.21
CA SER A 39 -9.39 -15.45 -9.29
C SER A 39 -10.04 -14.07 -9.16
N GLU A 40 -11.28 -13.99 -8.65
CA GLU A 40 -12.02 -12.74 -8.55
C GLU A 40 -11.65 -11.90 -7.33
N SER A 41 -11.28 -12.55 -6.21
CA SER A 41 -11.18 -11.88 -4.91
C SER A 41 -9.83 -12.05 -4.20
N SER A 42 -8.92 -12.88 -4.72
CA SER A 42 -7.64 -13.12 -4.06
C SER A 42 -6.52 -12.27 -4.61
N TYR A 43 -5.68 -11.81 -3.69
CA TYR A 43 -4.36 -11.29 -4.04
C TYR A 43 -3.42 -12.46 -4.33
N LYS A 44 -2.67 -12.39 -5.44
CA LYS A 44 -1.65 -13.39 -5.79
C LYS A 44 -0.58 -13.57 -4.70
N ARG A 45 -0.34 -12.52 -3.90
CA ARG A 45 0.62 -12.54 -2.79
C ARG A 45 0.03 -11.86 -1.57
N TYR A 46 0.01 -12.58 -0.46
CA TYR A 46 -0.36 -12.03 0.84
C TYR A 46 0.81 -11.23 1.42
N ASN A 47 0.59 -9.95 1.75
CA ASN A 47 1.52 -9.14 2.50
C ASN A 47 0.85 -8.68 3.81
N PRO A 48 1.17 -9.29 4.97
CA PRO A 48 0.50 -8.98 6.23
C PRO A 48 0.65 -7.51 6.66
N SER A 49 1.70 -6.83 6.21
CA SER A 49 1.89 -5.40 6.51
C SER A 49 0.94 -4.48 5.75
N ILE A 50 0.32 -4.96 4.66
CA ILE A 50 -0.63 -4.19 3.83
C ILE A 50 -2.06 -4.72 4.02
N THR A 51 -2.23 -6.04 3.93
CA THR A 51 -3.55 -6.70 3.91
C THR A 51 -3.92 -7.37 5.24
N GLY A 52 -3.10 -7.21 6.28
CA GLY A 52 -3.39 -7.79 7.59
C GLY A 52 -4.69 -7.26 8.17
N LYS A 53 -5.59 -8.17 8.57
CA LYS A 53 -6.92 -7.88 9.16
C LYS A 53 -6.87 -7.25 10.57
N SER A 54 -5.74 -6.68 11.01
CA SER A 54 -5.72 -5.90 12.25
C SER A 54 -6.21 -4.49 11.92
N THR A 55 -7.50 -4.24 12.13
CA THR A 55 -8.10 -2.90 12.09
C THR A 55 -7.36 -1.91 12.98
N GLU A 56 -6.68 -2.39 14.03
CA GLU A 56 -5.84 -1.60 14.94
C GLU A 56 -4.49 -1.13 14.37
N LYS A 57 -4.03 -1.61 13.20
CA LYS A 57 -2.71 -1.24 12.63
C LYS A 57 -2.77 -0.28 11.44
N LYS A 58 -3.95 0.16 11.03
CA LYS A 58 -4.05 1.18 9.97
C LYS A 58 -3.68 2.54 10.57
N ARG A 59 -2.41 2.93 10.43
CA ARG A 59 -1.92 4.24 10.85
C ARG A 59 -2.26 5.26 9.76
N PHE A 60 -3.16 6.18 10.07
CA PHE A 60 -3.44 7.33 9.22
C PHE A 60 -2.72 8.54 9.80
N VAL A 61 -1.83 9.13 9.03
CA VAL A 61 -1.06 10.32 9.42
C VAL A 61 -1.49 11.48 8.53
N SER A 62 -1.87 12.60 9.17
CA SER A 62 -2.15 13.84 8.43
C SER A 62 -0.85 14.53 8.07
N LEU A 63 -0.58 14.64 6.77
CA LEU A 63 0.60 15.36 6.24
C LEU A 63 0.40 16.89 6.25
N PHE A 64 -0.82 17.39 6.50
CA PHE A 64 -1.14 18.82 6.43
C PHE A 64 -0.40 19.64 7.49
N ALA A 65 -0.36 19.14 8.73
CA ALA A 65 0.31 19.83 9.83
C ALA A 65 1.81 19.96 9.58
N SER A 66 2.41 18.93 8.98
CA SER A 66 3.83 18.93 8.63
C SER A 66 4.14 19.81 7.43
N TYR A 67 3.23 20.05 6.48
CA TYR A 67 3.53 20.86 5.29
C TYR A 67 3.55 22.38 5.57
N HIS A 68 2.90 22.85 6.63
CA HIS A 68 2.84 24.28 6.98
C HIS A 68 3.97 24.76 7.90
N GLN A 69 4.88 23.86 8.29
CA GLN A 69 6.00 24.18 9.15
C GLN A 69 7.20 24.59 8.27
N GLU A 70 7.77 25.78 8.50
CA GLU A 70 8.81 26.36 7.62
C GLU A 70 10.08 25.50 7.49
N ASP A 71 10.38 24.65 8.49
CA ASP A 71 11.52 23.70 8.50
C ASP A 71 11.12 22.27 8.10
N SER A 72 10.03 22.10 7.36
CA SER A 72 9.53 20.77 7.05
C SER A 72 10.31 20.08 5.93
N VAL A 73 10.78 18.87 6.24
CA VAL A 73 11.36 17.91 5.29
C VAL A 73 10.39 17.56 4.14
N LEU A 74 9.09 17.85 4.30
CA LEU A 74 8.10 17.66 3.24
C LEU A 74 8.25 18.65 2.08
N HIS A 75 8.91 19.79 2.28
CA HIS A 75 9.19 20.74 1.20
C HIS A 75 10.25 20.21 0.23
N ASP A 76 11.13 19.31 0.69
CA ASP A 76 12.21 18.72 -0.11
C ASP A 76 11.80 17.43 -0.84
N ILE A 77 10.51 17.07 -0.82
CA ILE A 77 10.03 15.85 -1.48
C ILE A 77 10.20 15.97 -2.99
N SER A 78 10.98 15.05 -3.54
CA SER A 78 11.12 14.88 -4.99
C SER A 78 9.97 14.02 -5.52
N TYR A 79 9.17 14.58 -6.43
CA TYR A 79 8.06 13.84 -7.04
C TYR A 79 8.48 13.24 -8.37
N LEU A 80 8.42 11.91 -8.45
CA LEU A 80 8.62 11.15 -9.68
C LEU A 80 7.26 10.86 -10.32
N HIS A 81 7.15 11.19 -11.61
CA HIS A 81 5.95 10.95 -12.42
C HIS A 81 6.33 10.64 -13.87
N SER A 82 5.42 10.01 -14.60
CA SER A 82 5.57 9.74 -16.03
C SER A 82 5.59 11.05 -16.85
N HIS A 83 6.25 11.02 -18.01
CA HIS A 83 6.33 12.20 -18.87
C HIS A 83 4.95 12.58 -19.44
N GLY A 84 4.62 13.88 -19.45
CA GLY A 84 3.36 14.38 -20.03
C GLY A 84 2.11 14.29 -19.15
N THR A 85 2.23 13.89 -17.88
CA THR A 85 1.08 13.66 -16.97
C THR A 85 1.00 14.67 -15.82
N ARG A 86 1.64 15.84 -15.99
CA ARG A 86 1.74 16.90 -14.98
C ARG A 86 0.39 17.52 -14.60
N ASP A 87 -0.55 17.61 -15.54
CA ASP A 87 -1.86 18.25 -15.29
C ASP A 87 -2.99 17.26 -14.96
N ASP A 88 -2.85 15.96 -15.26
CA ASP A 88 -3.96 14.97 -15.14
C ASP A 88 -3.73 13.85 -14.11
N ALA A 89 -2.59 13.88 -13.41
CA ALA A 89 -2.31 12.92 -12.35
C ALA A 89 -2.72 13.43 -10.97
N LYS A 90 -3.25 12.50 -10.16
CA LYS A 90 -3.75 12.77 -8.80
C LYS A 90 -2.64 13.35 -7.90
N PRO A 91 -2.98 14.13 -6.86
CA PRO A 91 -2.01 14.92 -6.09
C PRO A 91 -0.91 14.15 -5.35
N VAL A 92 -0.94 12.81 -5.27
CA VAL A 92 0.18 11.86 -5.03
C VAL A 92 -0.45 10.49 -4.81
N THR A 93 0.10 9.41 -5.39
CA THR A 93 -0.43 8.05 -5.15
C THR A 93 0.32 7.32 -4.05
N HIS A 94 1.64 7.51 -3.95
CA HIS A 94 2.48 6.88 -2.92
C HIS A 94 3.59 7.83 -2.44
N LEU A 95 3.88 7.83 -1.14
CA LEU A 95 5.03 8.53 -0.55
C LEU A 95 6.01 7.48 -0.01
N LEU A 96 7.27 7.60 -0.37
CA LEU A 96 8.31 6.61 -0.07
C LEU A 96 9.46 7.25 0.71
N ALA A 97 9.70 6.78 1.93
CA ALA A 97 10.90 7.08 2.70
C ALA A 97 11.92 5.95 2.49
N VAL A 98 13.09 6.27 1.92
CA VAL A 98 14.12 5.28 1.58
C VAL A 98 15.44 5.59 2.26
N ASP A 99 15.97 4.59 2.96
CA ASP A 99 17.35 4.57 3.41
C ASP A 99 18.30 4.10 2.29
N LEU A 100 19.08 5.03 1.73
CA LEU A 100 20.06 4.72 0.69
C LEU A 100 21.27 3.94 1.20
N SER A 101 21.52 3.94 2.51
CA SER A 101 22.59 3.13 3.10
C SER A 101 22.23 1.65 3.21
N SER A 102 20.94 1.31 3.08
CA SER A 102 20.42 -0.05 3.21
C SER A 102 20.19 -0.72 1.86
N VAL A 103 20.60 -1.99 1.76
CA VAL A 103 20.28 -2.86 0.60
C VAL A 103 18.77 -3.02 0.42
N THR A 104 18.00 -3.03 1.52
CA THR A 104 16.54 -3.11 1.45
C THR A 104 15.95 -1.81 0.92
N GLY A 105 16.50 -0.65 1.32
CA GLY A 105 16.05 0.64 0.84
C GLY A 105 16.32 0.83 -0.66
N THR A 106 17.52 0.48 -1.12
CA THR A 106 17.85 0.53 -2.56
C THR A 106 16.98 -0.42 -3.40
N LYS A 107 16.65 -1.63 -2.91
CA LYS A 107 15.68 -2.52 -3.57
C LYS A 107 14.27 -1.94 -3.61
N LEU A 108 13.84 -1.26 -2.54
CA LEU A 108 12.54 -0.61 -2.47
C LEU A 108 12.43 0.55 -3.47
N LEU A 109 13.49 1.36 -3.60
CA LEU A 109 13.59 2.40 -4.61
C LEU A 109 13.52 1.83 -6.03
N HIS A 110 14.24 0.74 -6.29
CA HIS A 110 14.20 0.06 -7.60
C HIS A 110 12.79 -0.41 -7.96
N GLU A 111 12.06 -0.96 -7.00
CA GLU A 111 10.68 -1.39 -7.21
C GLU A 111 9.72 -0.21 -7.41
N ALA A 112 9.97 0.93 -6.76
CA ALA A 112 9.20 2.15 -7.00
C ALA A 112 9.41 2.71 -8.41
N ILE A 113 10.63 2.63 -8.95
CA ILE A 113 10.92 3.00 -10.34
C ILE A 113 10.22 2.03 -11.30
N ARG A 114 10.27 0.72 -11.05
CA ARG A 114 9.51 -0.27 -11.83
C ARG A 114 8.02 0.01 -11.80
N TYR A 115 7.47 0.34 -10.63
CA TYR A 115 6.06 0.71 -10.50
C TYR A 115 5.71 1.95 -11.34
N LEU A 116 6.61 2.92 -11.49
CA LEU A 116 6.38 4.07 -12.36
C LEU A 116 6.52 3.73 -13.86
N MET A 117 7.39 2.79 -14.22
CA MET A 117 7.59 2.36 -15.60
C MET A 117 6.48 1.43 -16.11
N ASP A 118 6.03 0.49 -15.27
CA ASP A 118 5.04 -0.55 -15.60
C ASP A 118 3.61 -0.15 -15.17
N GLY A 119 3.49 0.83 -14.28
CA GLY A 119 2.22 1.26 -13.71
C GLY A 119 1.40 2.18 -14.62
N SER A 120 0.27 2.62 -14.08
CA SER A 120 -0.61 3.57 -14.75
C SER A 120 0.11 4.89 -15.03
N ASN A 121 -0.15 5.48 -16.19
CA ASN A 121 0.24 6.85 -16.55
C ASN A 121 -0.13 7.90 -15.48
N ARG A 122 -1.03 7.58 -14.54
CA ARG A 122 -1.47 8.47 -13.46
C ARG A 122 -0.71 8.30 -12.14
N ALA A 123 0.30 7.42 -12.08
CA ALA A 123 1.07 7.19 -10.87
C ALA A 123 2.03 8.36 -10.58
N ARG A 124 2.07 8.78 -9.31
CA ARG A 124 3.04 9.75 -8.78
C ARG A 124 3.61 9.23 -7.47
N VAL A 125 4.93 9.11 -7.41
CA VAL A 125 5.64 8.68 -6.22
C VAL A 125 6.42 9.87 -5.66
N GLY A 126 6.06 10.31 -4.46
CA GLY A 126 6.88 11.22 -3.68
C GLY A 126 8.03 10.44 -3.03
N LEU A 127 9.25 10.95 -3.15
CA LEU A 127 10.44 10.28 -2.64
C LEU A 127 11.12 11.15 -1.60
N LEU A 128 11.40 10.53 -0.46
CA LEU A 128 12.17 11.09 0.63
C LEU A 128 13.39 10.20 0.87
N LEU A 129 14.55 10.68 0.43
CA LEU A 129 15.81 9.97 0.53
C LEU A 129 16.54 10.39 1.79
N TYR A 130 16.95 9.41 2.58
CA TYR A 130 17.87 9.63 3.69
C TYR A 130 18.99 8.60 3.63
N ALA A 131 20.13 8.93 4.23
CA ALA A 131 21.23 7.99 4.39
C ALA A 131 21.56 7.90 5.88
N CYS A 132 21.53 6.70 6.44
CA CYS A 132 22.06 6.45 7.77
C CYS A 132 23.60 6.45 7.68
N SER A 133 24.21 7.62 7.80
CA SER A 133 25.56 7.72 8.38
C SER A 133 25.41 8.02 9.86
N ASP A 134 26.41 7.70 10.70
CA ASP A 134 26.44 7.86 12.17
C ASP A 134 26.01 9.25 12.74
N SER A 135 25.67 10.22 11.88
CA SER A 135 24.91 11.42 12.20
C SER A 135 23.43 11.09 12.45
N VAL A 136 23.11 10.80 13.71
CA VAL A 136 21.78 10.55 14.32
C VAL A 136 20.66 11.53 13.92
N SER A 137 20.97 12.70 13.36
CA SER A 137 20.05 13.82 13.16
C SER A 137 18.91 13.59 12.15
N THR A 138 19.14 12.93 11.01
CA THR A 138 18.11 12.82 9.95
C THR A 138 17.05 11.76 10.26
N ILE A 139 17.45 10.69 10.97
CA ILE A 139 16.58 9.58 11.36
C ILE A 139 15.69 10.00 12.54
N LEU A 140 16.22 10.82 13.46
CA LEU A 140 15.44 11.35 14.57
C LEU A 140 14.33 12.28 14.08
N LEU A 141 14.62 13.15 13.10
CA LEU A 141 13.66 14.10 12.53
C LEU A 141 12.49 13.38 11.83
N MET A 142 12.80 12.33 11.07
CA MET A 142 11.80 11.48 10.40
C MET A 142 10.93 10.71 11.40
N LYS A 143 11.56 10.12 12.42
CA LYS A 143 10.85 9.38 13.47
C LYS A 143 9.99 10.32 14.33
N ASP A 144 10.48 11.50 14.67
CA ASP A 144 9.74 12.52 15.41
C ASP A 144 8.56 13.07 14.61
N ILE A 145 8.69 13.26 13.29
CA ILE A 145 7.56 13.66 12.44
C ILE A 145 6.48 12.56 12.44
N ILE A 146 6.89 11.31 12.31
CA ILE A 146 5.96 10.17 12.32
C ILE A 146 5.31 10.00 13.70
N ASP A 147 6.05 10.17 14.80
CA ASP A 147 5.56 9.95 16.16
C ASP A 147 4.87 11.17 16.81
N ARG A 148 5.09 12.40 16.31
CA ARG A 148 4.33 13.60 16.74
C ARG A 148 2.95 13.74 16.07
N THR A 149 2.66 12.96 15.04
CA THR A 149 1.34 12.88 14.36
C THR A 149 0.60 11.59 14.68
#